data_AF-A0A353Q755-F1
#
_entry.id   AF-A0A353Q755-F1
#
_cell.length_a   1.000
_cell.length_b   1.000
_cell.length_c   1.000
_cell.angle_alpha   90.00
_cell.angle_beta   90.00
_cell.angle_gamma   90.00
#
_symmetry.space_group_name_H-M   'P 1'
#
loop_
_entity.id
_entity.type
_entity.pdbx_description
1 polymer ?
#
loop_
_entity_poly.entity_id
_entity_poly.type
_entity_poly.pdbx_seq_one_letter_code
_entity_poly.pdbx_strand_id
1 'polypeptide(L)'
;MDLSDLLNTATQKSVVDNLSSQLGLSSQQTGQAIEVALPVLLGALGRNAQTPQGAQSLDKALESKHDGSLLGNLSAMLGNNSSDLLNDGNGILGHIFGNKKDTVEQDVAQKTGLNTAQIGKLLALLAPIVMAYLGKQKRQKNVSAGGLGDLLGGLLGGSSASSASGTGGIMDTLGGFLDKDGDGDFIDDLAGMFGKK
;
A
#
# COMPACT_ATOMS: atom_id res chain seq x y z
N MET A 1 9.44 -18.50 9.52
CA MET A 1 9.02 -17.16 9.96
C MET A 1 10.28 -16.35 10.12
N ASP A 2 10.56 -15.50 9.15
CA ASP A 2 11.73 -14.64 9.17
C ASP A 2 11.55 -13.50 10.17
N LEU A 3 12.66 -12.97 10.68
CA LEU A 3 12.67 -11.80 11.55
C LEU A 3 11.97 -10.61 10.89
N SER A 4 12.03 -10.51 9.56
CA SER A 4 11.28 -9.54 8.75
C SER A 4 9.76 -9.74 8.83
N ASP A 5 9.27 -10.98 8.81
CA ASP A 5 7.85 -11.29 9.00
C ASP A 5 7.40 -11.02 10.43
N LEU A 6 8.22 -11.35 11.43
CA LEU A 6 7.92 -11.10 12.83
C LEU A 6 7.92 -9.59 13.14
N LEU A 7 8.86 -8.83 12.55
CA LEU A 7 8.88 -7.37 12.63
C LEU A 7 7.70 -6.75 11.87
N ASN A 8 7.33 -7.25 10.70
CA ASN A 8 6.14 -6.80 9.99
C ASN A 8 4.86 -7.10 10.78
N THR A 9 4.75 -8.27 11.39
CA THR A 9 3.57 -8.69 12.17
C THR A 9 3.48 -7.95 13.50
N ALA A 10 4.59 -7.79 14.23
CA ALA A 10 4.62 -7.05 15.49
C ALA A 10 4.40 -5.55 15.28
N THR A 11 4.93 -4.98 14.19
CA THR A 11 4.69 -3.58 13.82
C THR A 11 3.24 -3.38 13.39
N GLN A 12 2.68 -4.27 12.56
CA GLN A 12 1.26 -4.23 12.19
C GLN A 12 0.36 -4.31 13.43
N LYS A 13 0.61 -5.27 14.33
CA LYS A 13 -0.15 -5.40 15.57
C LYS A 13 -0.05 -4.14 16.43
N SER A 14 1.15 -3.58 16.57
CA SER A 14 1.36 -2.33 17.32
C SER A 14 0.60 -1.15 16.69
N VAL A 15 0.59 -1.04 15.36
CA VAL A 15 -0.19 -0.01 14.64
C VAL A 15 -1.68 -0.18 14.91
N VAL A 16 -2.21 -1.39 14.76
CA VAL A 16 -3.62 -1.68 15.00
C VAL A 16 -4.00 -1.35 16.45
N ASP A 17 -3.20 -1.78 17.44
CA ASP A 17 -3.51 -1.60 18.85
C ASP A 17 -3.42 -0.12 19.29
N ASN A 18 -2.50 0.66 18.72
CA ASN A 18 -2.42 2.09 19.00
C ASN A 18 -3.53 2.88 18.29
N LEU A 19 -3.84 2.56 17.03
CA LEU A 19 -4.94 3.20 16.30
C LEU A 19 -6.28 2.88 16.93
N SER A 20 -6.49 1.63 17.37
CA SER A 20 -7.72 1.22 18.06
C SER A 20 -7.91 2.02 19.35
N SER A 21 -6.84 2.22 20.12
CA SER A 21 -6.84 3.05 21.33
C SER A 21 -7.17 4.52 21.04
N GLN A 22 -6.58 5.11 19.99
CA GLN A 22 -6.84 6.51 19.63
C GLN A 22 -8.24 6.76 19.04
N LEU A 23 -8.81 5.76 18.37
CA LEU A 23 -10.10 5.85 17.70
C LEU A 23 -11.27 5.36 18.57
N GLY A 24 -10.98 4.72 19.71
CA GLY A 24 -11.99 4.10 20.57
C GLY A 24 -12.66 2.90 19.90
N LEU A 25 -11.91 2.14 19.10
CA LEU A 25 -12.40 1.01 18.31
C LEU A 25 -11.82 -0.31 18.83
N SER A 26 -12.44 -1.43 18.47
CA SER A 26 -11.79 -2.74 18.66
C SER A 26 -10.64 -2.92 17.65
N SER A 27 -9.65 -3.75 17.98
CA SER A 27 -8.57 -4.12 17.04
C SER A 27 -9.12 -4.75 15.75
N GLN A 28 -10.24 -5.48 15.84
CA GLN A 28 -10.91 -6.05 14.66
C GLN A 28 -11.50 -4.96 13.75
N GLN A 29 -12.28 -4.02 14.30
CA GLN A 29 -12.84 -2.91 13.51
C GLN A 29 -11.73 -2.03 12.91
N THR A 30 -10.66 -1.81 13.67
CA THR A 30 -9.51 -1.02 13.22
C THR A 30 -8.78 -1.73 12.08
N GLY A 31 -8.55 -3.04 12.19
CA GLY A 31 -7.96 -3.84 11.12
C GLY A 31 -8.78 -3.80 9.84
N GLN A 32 -10.09 -4.04 9.93
CA GLN A 32 -11.00 -3.95 8.78
C GLN A 32 -10.99 -2.56 8.13
N ALA A 33 -10.95 -1.51 8.93
CA ALA A 33 -10.90 -0.15 8.40
C ALA A 33 -9.58 0.16 7.70
N ILE A 34 -8.46 -0.37 8.20
CA ILE A 34 -7.15 -0.27 7.55
C ILE A 34 -7.16 -1.03 6.21
N GLU A 35 -7.72 -2.24 6.16
CA GLU A 35 -7.83 -3.03 4.92
C GLU A 35 -8.60 -2.30 3.81
N VAL A 36 -9.65 -1.56 4.18
CA VAL A 36 -10.41 -0.73 3.24
C VAL A 36 -9.67 0.57 2.89
N ALA A 37 -8.99 1.19 3.85
CA ALA A 37 -8.34 2.48 3.70
C ALA A 37 -7.03 2.43 2.90
N LEU A 38 -6.22 1.38 3.08
CA LEU A 38 -4.92 1.24 2.42
C LEU A 38 -4.98 1.33 0.88
N PRO A 39 -5.83 0.56 0.17
CA PRO A 39 -5.91 0.65 -1.29
C PRO A 39 -6.39 2.03 -1.75
N VAL A 40 -7.22 2.71 -0.97
CA VAL A 40 -7.69 4.07 -1.27
C VAL A 40 -6.54 5.09 -1.17
N LEU A 41 -5.73 5.01 -0.11
CA LEU A 41 -4.56 5.87 0.07
C LEU A 41 -3.52 5.62 -1.04
N LEU A 42 -3.20 4.36 -1.31
CA LEU A 42 -2.24 3.98 -2.35
C LEU A 42 -2.71 4.37 -3.75
N GLY A 43 -4.01 4.18 -4.05
CA GLY A 43 -4.60 4.59 -5.31
C GLY A 43 -4.56 6.10 -5.51
N ALA A 44 -4.83 6.89 -4.46
CA ALA A 44 -4.74 8.35 -4.52
C ALA A 44 -3.30 8.85 -4.67
N LEU A 45 -2.35 8.26 -3.94
CA LEU A 45 -0.92 8.53 -4.11
C LEU A 45 -0.46 8.19 -5.53
N GLY A 46 -0.85 7.01 -6.03
CA GLY A 46 -0.56 6.54 -7.38
C GLY A 46 -1.06 7.52 -8.43
N ARG A 47 -2.33 7.93 -8.32
CA ARG A 47 -2.94 8.92 -9.22
C ARG A 47 -2.19 10.27 -9.21
N ASN A 48 -1.72 10.74 -8.05
CA ASN A 48 -0.94 11.97 -7.98
C ASN A 48 0.43 11.80 -8.65
N ALA A 49 1.08 10.65 -8.43
CA ALA A 49 2.37 10.30 -9.02
C ALA A 49 2.33 10.08 -10.55
N GLN A 50 1.15 9.99 -11.17
CA GLN A 50 1.02 9.91 -12.64
C GLN A 50 1.40 11.22 -13.35
N THR A 51 1.43 12.34 -12.62
CA THR A 51 1.88 13.62 -13.17
C THR A 51 3.33 13.90 -12.77
N PRO A 52 4.16 14.53 -13.63
CA PRO A 52 5.54 14.87 -13.27
C PRO A 52 5.65 15.70 -11.99
N GLN A 53 4.75 16.68 -11.82
CA GLN A 53 4.71 17.56 -10.66
C GLN A 53 4.31 16.80 -9.38
N GLY A 54 3.30 15.93 -9.47
CA GLY A 54 2.86 15.12 -8.33
C GLY A 54 3.90 14.07 -7.93
N ALA A 55 4.56 13.43 -8.91
CA ALA A 55 5.68 12.54 -8.68
C ALA A 55 6.84 13.25 -7.96
N GLN A 56 7.25 14.43 -8.42
CA GLN A 56 8.29 15.23 -7.77
C GLN A 56 7.91 15.68 -6.35
N SER A 57 6.64 16.05 -6.14
CA SER A 57 6.15 16.49 -4.83
C SER A 57 6.14 15.33 -3.84
N LEU A 58 5.67 14.16 -4.29
CA LEU A 58 5.73 12.92 -3.52
C LEU A 58 7.18 12.55 -3.22
N ASP A 59 8.05 12.57 -4.22
CA ASP A 59 9.47 12.25 -4.09
C ASP A 59 10.16 13.08 -3.00
N LYS A 60 9.95 14.40 -3.01
CA LYS A 60 10.45 15.32 -1.98
C LYS A 60 9.91 15.00 -0.59
N ALA A 61 8.63 14.67 -0.47
CA ALA A 61 8.03 14.30 0.82
C ALA A 61 8.65 13.00 1.37
N LEU A 62 8.88 12.01 0.49
CA LEU A 62 9.54 10.75 0.83
C LEU A 62 11.02 10.91 1.19
N GLU A 63 11.72 11.90 0.64
CA GLU A 63 13.12 12.16 0.99
C GLU A 63 13.29 12.95 2.28
N SER A 64 12.39 13.89 2.54
CA SER A 64 12.55 14.86 3.63
C SER A 64 11.90 14.41 4.94
N LYS A 65 10.65 13.94 4.89
CA LYS A 65 9.84 13.69 6.09
C LYS A 65 9.43 12.23 6.26
N HIS A 66 9.36 11.49 5.16
CA HIS A 66 8.80 10.14 5.13
C HIS A 66 9.77 9.10 4.58
N ASP A 67 11.05 9.23 4.92
CA ASP A 67 12.14 8.38 4.42
C ASP A 67 12.17 6.96 5.03
N GLY A 68 11.25 6.68 5.95
CA GLY A 68 11.13 5.42 6.69
C GLY A 68 11.64 5.48 8.12
N SER A 69 12.28 6.59 8.54
CA SER A 69 12.74 6.78 9.93
C SER A 69 11.60 6.69 10.95
N LEU A 70 10.40 7.13 10.58
CA LEU A 70 9.17 7.01 11.36
C LEU A 70 8.86 5.56 11.77
N LEU A 71 9.12 4.57 10.90
CA LEU A 71 8.85 3.16 11.20
C LEU A 71 9.71 2.62 12.34
N GLY A 72 10.95 3.12 12.47
CA GLY A 72 11.86 2.75 13.56
C GLY A 72 11.42 3.32 14.91
N ASN A 73 10.66 4.42 14.91
CA ASN A 73 10.23 5.13 16.12
C ASN A 73 8.70 5.13 16.30
N LEU A 74 7.98 4.26 15.59
CA LEU A 74 6.53 4.32 15.47
C LEU A 74 5.81 4.26 16.82
N SER A 75 6.30 3.42 17.74
CA SER A 75 5.76 3.32 19.10
C SER A 75 5.86 4.65 19.87
N ALA A 76 7.02 5.30 19.82
CA ALA A 76 7.24 6.59 20.50
C ALA A 76 6.44 7.73 19.83
N MET A 77 6.35 7.72 18.49
CA MET A 77 5.63 8.74 17.74
C MET A 77 4.13 8.65 17.99
N LEU A 78 3.58 7.44 18.01
CA LEU A 78 2.15 7.22 18.16
C LEU A 78 1.67 7.40 19.61
N GLY A 79 2.55 7.20 20.60
CA GLY A 79 2.27 7.48 22.01
C GLY A 79 2.45 8.95 22.43
N ASN A 80 3.47 9.66 21.93
CA ASN A 80 3.84 10.99 22.43
C ASN A 80 3.57 12.15 21.46
N ASN A 81 3.50 11.90 20.15
CA ASN A 81 3.42 12.94 19.11
C ASN A 81 2.23 12.72 18.16
N SER A 82 1.14 12.15 18.67
CA SER A 82 -0.03 11.79 17.87
C SER A 82 -0.66 13.01 17.18
N SER A 83 -0.57 14.20 17.79
CA SER A 83 -1.05 15.45 17.16
C SER A 83 -0.22 15.88 15.94
N ASP A 84 1.10 15.74 16.00
CA ASP A 84 1.95 16.08 14.85
C ASP A 84 1.72 15.11 13.69
N LEU A 85 1.59 13.80 13.98
CA LEU A 85 1.16 12.83 12.96
C LEU A 85 -0.19 13.20 12.37
N LEU A 86 -1.15 13.61 13.19
CA LEU A 86 -2.49 13.95 12.73
C LEU A 86 -2.46 15.18 11.80
N ASN A 87 -1.68 16.21 12.16
CA ASN A 87 -1.53 17.42 11.34
C ASN A 87 -0.84 17.13 10.01
N ASP A 88 0.26 16.39 10.06
CA ASP A 88 1.03 16.00 8.88
C ASP A 88 0.20 15.09 7.95
N GLY A 89 -0.48 14.11 8.55
CA GLY A 89 -1.48 13.28 7.89
C GLY A 89 -2.57 14.06 7.19
N ASN A 90 -3.19 15.04 7.87
CA ASN A 90 -4.20 15.90 7.25
C ASN A 90 -3.65 16.69 6.05
N GLY A 91 -2.39 17.13 6.11
CA GLY A 91 -1.69 17.74 4.98
C GLY A 91 -1.52 16.79 3.80
N ILE A 92 -1.13 15.53 4.07
CA ILE A 92 -1.02 14.47 3.06
C ILE A 92 -2.39 14.20 2.42
N LEU A 93 -3.43 14.00 3.24
CA LEU A 93 -4.79 13.75 2.77
C LEU A 93 -5.30 14.90 1.89
N GLY A 94 -5.04 16.14 2.30
CA GLY A 94 -5.39 17.33 1.53
C GLY A 94 -4.71 17.38 0.16
N HIS A 95 -3.45 16.93 0.07
CA HIS A 95 -2.75 16.82 -1.22
C HIS A 95 -3.31 15.70 -2.09
N ILE A 96 -3.45 14.49 -1.53
CA ILE A 96 -3.76 13.31 -2.35
C ILE A 96 -5.24 13.24 -2.76
N PHE A 97 -6.14 13.73 -1.90
CA PHE A 97 -7.58 13.72 -2.17
C PHE A 97 -8.12 15.07 -2.63
N GLY A 98 -7.47 16.19 -2.26
CA GLY A 98 -7.98 17.53 -2.56
C GLY A 98 -9.44 17.70 -2.13
N ASN A 99 -10.27 18.18 -3.05
CA ASN A 99 -11.70 18.40 -2.84
C ASN A 99 -12.52 17.10 -2.64
N LYS A 100 -11.91 15.93 -2.83
CA LYS A 100 -12.60 14.63 -2.69
C LYS A 100 -12.44 14.01 -1.30
N LYS A 101 -11.71 14.66 -0.39
CA LYS A 101 -11.43 14.13 0.95
C LYS A 101 -12.72 13.72 1.66
N ASP A 102 -13.72 14.60 1.71
CA ASP A 102 -14.99 14.33 2.39
C ASP A 102 -15.75 13.16 1.76
N THR A 103 -15.78 13.07 0.42
CA THR A 103 -16.40 11.94 -0.29
C THR A 103 -15.70 10.63 0.02
N VAL A 104 -14.37 10.62 0.03
CA VAL A 104 -13.59 9.42 0.34
C VAL A 104 -13.81 8.97 1.78
N GLU A 105 -13.83 9.91 2.73
CA GLU A 105 -14.12 9.61 4.14
C GLU A 105 -15.52 9.03 4.32
N GLN A 106 -16.52 9.54 3.58
CA GLN A 106 -17.88 9.02 3.58
C GLN A 106 -17.95 7.60 2.98
N ASP A 107 -17.32 7.36 1.84
CA ASP A 107 -17.33 6.05 1.18
C ASP A 107 -16.67 4.97 2.05
N VAL A 108 -15.54 5.29 2.69
CA VAL A 108 -14.85 4.38 3.62
C VAL A 108 -15.69 4.16 4.87
N ALA A 109 -16.34 5.19 5.40
CA ALA A 109 -17.26 5.07 6.54
C ALA A 109 -18.41 4.11 6.23
N GLN A 110 -19.04 4.24 5.06
CA GLN A 110 -20.12 3.33 4.63
C GLN A 110 -19.65 1.87 4.50
N LYS A 111 -18.46 1.64 3.97
CA LYS A 111 -17.90 0.30 3.78
C LYS A 111 -17.49 -0.38 5.09
N THR A 112 -17.09 0.40 6.08
CA THR A 112 -16.55 -0.11 7.36
C THR A 112 -17.61 -0.11 8.48
N GLY A 113 -18.73 0.60 8.30
CA GLY A 113 -19.73 0.81 9.34
C GLY A 113 -19.27 1.75 10.46
N LEU A 114 -18.13 2.43 10.27
CA LEU A 114 -17.60 3.43 11.20
C LEU A 114 -18.13 4.82 10.87
N ASN A 115 -18.10 5.73 11.84
CA ASN A 115 -18.49 7.11 11.55
C ASN A 115 -17.37 7.87 10.80
N THR A 116 -17.75 8.89 10.05
CA THR A 116 -16.83 9.68 9.21
C THR A 116 -15.71 10.33 10.01
N ALA A 117 -15.97 10.77 11.25
CA ALA A 117 -14.94 11.38 12.10
C ALA A 117 -13.85 10.37 12.51
N GLN A 118 -14.23 9.12 12.79
CA GLN A 118 -13.30 8.03 13.07
C GLN A 118 -12.48 7.68 11.83
N ILE A 119 -13.11 7.66 10.65
CA ILE A 119 -12.41 7.41 9.39
C ILE A 119 -11.45 8.54 9.04
N GLY A 120 -11.85 9.80 9.17
CA GLY A 120 -10.95 10.93 8.93
C GLY A 120 -9.72 10.89 9.84
N LYS A 121 -9.90 10.58 11.13
CA LYS A 121 -8.78 10.38 12.06
C LYS A 121 -7.92 9.18 11.69
N LEU A 122 -8.53 8.05 11.32
CA LEU A 122 -7.82 6.86 10.89
C LEU A 122 -6.94 7.15 9.67
N LEU A 123 -7.52 7.74 8.63
CA LEU A 123 -6.81 8.10 7.40
C LEU A 123 -5.68 9.09 7.70
N ALA A 124 -5.91 10.07 8.57
CA ALA A 124 -4.89 11.05 8.93
C ALA A 124 -3.71 10.38 9.66
N LEU A 125 -3.95 9.46 10.60
CA LEU A 125 -2.86 8.75 11.28
C LEU A 125 -2.18 7.72 10.37
N LEU A 126 -2.92 7.11 9.44
CA LEU A 126 -2.43 6.06 8.56
C LEU A 126 -1.59 6.62 7.40
N ALA A 127 -1.95 7.79 6.86
CA ALA A 127 -1.26 8.43 5.75
C ALA A 127 0.27 8.61 5.95
N PRO A 128 0.78 9.17 7.05
CA PRO A 128 2.22 9.32 7.27
C PRO A 128 2.93 7.98 7.45
N ILE A 129 2.24 6.94 7.96
CA ILE A 129 2.78 5.58 8.07
C ILE A 129 2.94 4.95 6.68
N VAL A 130 1.93 5.08 5.82
CA VAL A 130 1.98 4.62 4.42
C VAL A 130 3.10 5.35 3.66
N MET A 131 3.23 6.66 3.84
CA MET A 131 4.31 7.45 3.25
C MET A 131 5.68 6.98 3.76
N ALA A 132 5.85 6.74 5.07
CA ALA A 132 7.09 6.25 5.62
C ALA A 132 7.47 4.86 5.07
N TYR A 133 6.50 3.97 4.90
CA TYR A 133 6.70 2.68 4.26
C TYR A 133 7.12 2.84 2.79
N LEU A 134 6.47 3.74 2.06
CA LEU A 134 6.81 4.02 0.66
C LEU A 134 8.21 4.61 0.52
N GLY A 135 8.62 5.53 1.40
CA GLY A 135 9.97 6.10 1.36
C GLY A 135 11.04 5.07 1.70
N LYS A 136 10.77 4.17 2.67
CA LYS A 136 11.63 3.01 2.92
C LYS A 136 11.78 2.14 1.67
N GLN A 137 10.68 1.79 1.01
CA GLN A 137 10.70 1.01 -0.23
C GLN A 137 11.45 1.72 -1.36
N LYS A 138 11.21 3.03 -1.55
CA LYS A 138 11.93 3.87 -2.51
C LYS A 138 13.44 3.77 -2.29
N ARG A 139 13.91 3.97 -1.05
CA ARG A 139 15.34 3.91 -0.71
C ARG A 139 15.93 2.52 -0.94
N GLN A 140 15.23 1.47 -0.50
CA GLN A 140 15.66 0.09 -0.68
C GLN A 140 15.79 -0.30 -2.16
N LYS A 141 14.88 0.18 -3.01
CA LYS A 141 14.85 -0.12 -4.45
C LYS A 141 15.54 0.94 -5.32
N ASN A 142 16.15 1.96 -4.71
CA ASN A 142 16.79 3.09 -5.40
C ASN A 142 15.88 3.76 -6.46
N VAL A 143 14.59 3.89 -6.16
CA VAL A 143 13.59 4.44 -7.08
C VAL A 143 13.70 5.96 -7.12
N SER A 144 13.73 6.53 -8.32
CA SER A 144 13.66 7.99 -8.55
C SER A 144 12.20 8.45 -8.72
N ALA A 145 11.95 9.76 -8.65
CA ALA A 145 10.61 10.35 -8.80
C ALA A 145 9.78 9.75 -9.96
N GLY A 146 10.38 9.56 -11.14
CA GLY A 146 9.71 9.01 -12.32
C GLY A 146 9.25 7.55 -12.20
N GLY A 147 9.84 6.77 -11.30
CA GLY A 147 9.47 5.37 -11.05
C GLY A 147 8.51 5.18 -9.87
N LEU A 148 8.08 6.26 -9.20
CA LEU A 148 7.17 6.17 -8.06
C LEU A 148 5.79 5.65 -8.48
N GLY A 149 5.32 6.00 -9.69
CA GLY A 149 4.07 5.47 -10.24
C GLY A 149 4.12 3.94 -10.38
N ASP A 150 5.22 3.41 -10.91
CA ASP A 150 5.42 1.96 -11.07
C ASP A 150 5.58 1.25 -9.72
N LEU A 151 6.28 1.87 -8.76
CA LEU A 151 6.39 1.35 -7.40
C LEU A 151 5.02 1.24 -6.72
N LEU A 152 4.19 2.29 -6.82
CA LEU A 152 2.84 2.34 -6.28
C LEU A 152 1.90 1.37 -7.00
N GLY A 153 1.98 1.30 -8.33
CA GLY A 153 1.24 0.34 -9.14
C GLY A 153 1.60 -1.11 -8.80
N GLY A 154 2.89 -1.39 -8.60
CA GLY A 154 3.37 -2.68 -8.14
C GLY A 154 2.94 -3.02 -6.71
N LEU A 155 2.78 -2.03 -5.82
CA LEU A 155 2.26 -2.25 -4.48
C LEU A 155 0.73 -2.50 -4.47
N LEU A 156 -0.01 -1.78 -5.31
CA LEU A 156 -1.46 -1.92 -5.44
C LEU A 156 -1.86 -3.20 -6.19
N GLY A 157 -1.16 -3.52 -7.29
CA GLY A 157 -1.38 -4.73 -8.08
C GLY A 157 -0.67 -5.98 -7.52
N GLY A 158 0.42 -5.79 -6.77
CA GLY A 158 1.13 -6.87 -6.08
C GLY A 158 0.40 -7.41 -4.85
N SER A 159 -0.70 -6.78 -4.42
CA SER A 159 -1.59 -7.38 -3.41
C SER A 159 -2.39 -8.58 -3.92
N SER A 160 -2.31 -8.89 -5.23
CA SER A 160 -2.70 -10.20 -5.78
C SER A 160 -1.57 -11.23 -5.79
N ALA A 161 -0.38 -10.89 -5.29
CA ALA A 161 0.82 -11.75 -5.34
C ALA A 161 1.41 -12.08 -3.96
N SER A 162 0.61 -12.00 -2.88
CA SER A 162 0.97 -12.60 -1.59
C SER A 162 0.02 -13.74 -1.23
N SER A 163 -0.05 -14.71 -2.14
CA SER A 163 -0.43 -16.10 -1.90
C SER A 163 0.25 -16.97 -2.96
N ALA A 164 1.58 -16.90 -3.05
CA ALA A 164 2.40 -17.89 -3.77
C ALA A 164 3.90 -17.74 -3.44
N SER A 165 4.26 -17.63 -2.15
CA SER A 165 5.57 -18.08 -1.71
C SER A 165 5.55 -19.61 -1.66
N GLY A 166 5.63 -20.20 -2.86
CA GLY A 166 5.53 -21.62 -3.09
C GLY A 166 5.33 -21.85 -4.58
N THR A 167 6.37 -22.37 -5.23
CA THR A 167 6.40 -22.87 -6.62
C THR A 167 6.77 -21.80 -7.65
N GLY A 168 7.99 -21.91 -8.17
CA GLY A 168 8.36 -21.27 -9.42
C GLY A 168 7.42 -21.71 -10.55
N GLY A 169 7.18 -20.80 -11.48
CA GLY A 169 6.30 -21.02 -12.63
C GLY A 169 5.18 -19.99 -12.66
N ILE A 170 5.41 -18.89 -13.38
CA ILE A 170 4.50 -18.26 -14.34
C ILE A 170 5.08 -16.93 -14.88
N MET A 171 6.01 -16.29 -14.15
CA MET A 171 6.68 -15.07 -14.64
C MET A 171 7.90 -15.39 -15.52
N ASP A 172 8.53 -16.56 -15.32
CA ASP A 172 9.57 -17.08 -16.22
C ASP A 172 8.98 -17.69 -17.52
N THR A 173 7.66 -17.88 -17.58
CA THR A 173 6.96 -18.40 -18.77
C THR A 173 6.29 -17.32 -19.63
N LEU A 174 6.29 -16.05 -19.21
CA LEU A 174 5.67 -14.96 -19.98
C LEU A 174 6.67 -13.91 -20.51
N GLY A 175 7.90 -13.88 -19.97
CA GLY A 175 8.99 -13.04 -20.49
C GLY A 175 10.10 -13.81 -21.22
N GLY A 176 10.12 -15.15 -21.12
CA GLY A 176 11.19 -16.01 -21.63
C GLY A 176 10.85 -16.79 -22.91
N PHE A 177 9.61 -16.72 -23.42
CA PHE A 177 9.23 -17.28 -24.71
C PHE A 177 8.57 -16.19 -25.56
N LEU A 178 9.40 -15.19 -25.84
CA LEU A 178 9.33 -14.44 -27.08
C LEU A 178 9.41 -15.43 -28.23
N ASP A 179 8.25 -15.96 -28.62
CA ASP A 179 7.81 -15.96 -30.01
C ASP A 179 8.99 -16.02 -30.98
N LYS A 180 9.49 -17.23 -31.24
CA LYS A 180 10.62 -17.44 -32.16
C LYS A 180 10.22 -18.13 -33.46
N ASP A 181 8.96 -18.54 -33.59
CA ASP A 181 8.39 -19.11 -34.80
C ASP A 181 6.89 -18.79 -35.02
N GLY A 182 6.18 -18.19 -34.06
CA GLY A 182 4.91 -17.49 -34.28
C GLY A 182 3.79 -18.33 -34.90
N ASP A 183 3.48 -19.50 -34.34
CA ASP A 183 2.39 -20.37 -34.87
C ASP A 183 1.15 -20.48 -33.97
N GLY A 184 1.25 -20.19 -32.67
CA GLY A 184 0.08 -19.93 -31.82
C GLY A 184 -0.90 -21.09 -31.65
N ASP A 185 -0.43 -22.34 -31.58
CA ASP A 185 -1.31 -23.51 -31.35
C ASP A 185 -0.88 -24.36 -30.15
N PHE A 186 -1.37 -23.99 -28.96
CA PHE A 186 -1.19 -24.76 -27.72
C PHE A 186 -2.32 -25.80 -27.50
N ILE A 187 -3.34 -25.80 -28.36
CA ILE A 187 -4.53 -26.65 -28.22
C ILE A 187 -4.29 -28.05 -28.81
N ASP A 188 -3.39 -28.17 -29.79
CA ASP A 188 -3.19 -29.42 -30.55
C ASP A 188 -2.47 -30.50 -29.71
N ASP A 189 -1.53 -30.12 -28.85
CA ASP A 189 -0.80 -31.06 -27.98
C ASP A 189 -1.63 -31.56 -26.78
N LEU A 190 -2.68 -30.83 -26.37
CA LEU A 190 -3.57 -31.27 -25.29
C LEU A 190 -4.64 -32.26 -25.77
N ALA A 191 -5.04 -32.17 -27.05
CA ALA A 191 -5.98 -33.10 -27.66
C ALA A 191 -5.36 -34.48 -27.97
N GLY A 192 -4.03 -34.54 -28.13
CA GLY A 192 -3.29 -35.77 -28.47
C GLY A 192 -3.05 -36.75 -27.30
N MET A 193 -3.11 -36.30 -26.04
CA MET A 193 -2.77 -37.14 -24.87
C MET A 193 -3.96 -37.91 -24.26
N PHE A 194 -5.19 -37.66 -24.71
CA PHE A 194 -6.40 -38.35 -24.24
C PHE A 194 -7.02 -39.31 -25.26
N GLY A 195 -6.35 -39.51 -26.40
CA GLY A 195 -6.90 -40.20 -27.57
C GLY A 195 -5.92 -41.15 -28.26
N LYS A 196 -5.20 -42.01 -27.52
CA LYS A 196 -4.58 -43.19 -28.14
C LYS A 196 -4.42 -44.34 -27.14
N LYS A 197 -4.92 -45.50 -27.56
CA LYS A 197 -4.89 -46.83 -26.91
C LYS A 197 -3.55 -47.19 -26.30
#